data_AF-A0A077ZR16-F1
#
_entry.id   AF-A0A077ZR16-F1
#
_cell.length_a   1.000
_cell.length_b   1.000
_cell.length_c   1.000
_cell.angle_alpha   90.00
_cell.angle_beta   90.00
_cell.angle_gamma   90.00
#
_symmetry.space_group_name_H-M   'P 1'
#
loop_
_entity.id
_entity.type
_entity.pdbx_description
1 polymer ?
#
loop_
_entity_poly.entity_id
_entity_poly.type
_entity_poly.pdbx_seq_one_letter_code
_entity_poly.pdbx_strand_id
1 'polypeptide(L)'
;MEAIKNLLFKKAEKLALRIISKRSSFRQWYISQRDDAMGRELIGIDKFGNSYYQYYSFHGLPTRRMVMYKFFDTNKFHIDPHFLGWLRRNDNQPPTQHELERLYLEHDAFIERAIAWDEEQRVMIEEYKEKMKILEEKYEREKFQFLEQGEQMLKIENWVPGSQPKQLDADEPETSAVIEMTEIDKLEIMYFEEYKKIREKDKEKNKDFNILMYDELKQAKYYFEYLRTSEKLYKHEVQTGRIKVDKNDQATNEFQEVNSKTPQDDAKNQEILNERLSQETKRKLEIARKKDEKKQQIRQDSHSRSYSQFKEEFKDIFEDILDRKNQTQQQDKKM
;
A
#
# COMPACT_ATOMS: atom_id res chain seq x y z
N MET A 1 -38.27 44.40 1.66
CA MET A 1 -38.60 43.27 0.77
C MET A 1 -37.96 41.96 1.23
N GLU A 2 -36.67 41.92 1.56
CA GLU A 2 -35.98 40.69 1.99
C GLU A 2 -36.50 40.11 3.32
N ALA A 3 -36.83 40.95 4.30
CA ALA A 3 -37.40 40.48 5.57
C ALA A 3 -38.72 39.70 5.40
N ILE A 4 -39.57 40.13 4.45
CA ILE A 4 -40.83 39.45 4.13
C ILE A 4 -40.57 38.11 3.44
N LYS A 5 -39.60 38.06 2.51
CA LYS A 5 -39.18 36.81 1.85
C LYS A 5 -38.64 35.79 2.86
N ASN A 6 -37.79 36.21 3.80
CA ASN A 6 -37.23 35.34 4.83
C ASN A 6 -38.32 34.82 5.80
N LEU A 7 -39.33 35.63 6.12
CA LEU A 7 -40.43 35.21 6.98
C LEU A 7 -41.36 34.19 6.28
N LEU A 8 -41.61 34.37 4.98
CA LEU A 8 -42.36 33.41 4.16
C LEU A 8 -41.60 32.09 4.00
N PHE A 9 -40.29 32.15 3.79
CA PHE A 9 -39.45 30.96 3.66
C PHE A 9 -39.45 30.13 4.95
N LYS A 10 -39.26 30.75 6.13
CA LYS A 10 -39.34 30.05 7.43
C LYS A 10 -40.71 29.42 7.70
N LYS A 11 -41.81 30.06 7.28
CA LYS A 11 -43.16 29.50 7.40
C LYS A 11 -43.36 28.30 6.47
N ALA A 12 -42.86 28.38 5.23
CA ALA A 12 -42.91 27.27 4.27
C ALA A 12 -42.07 26.08 4.76
N GLU A 13 -40.87 26.32 5.29
CA GLU A 13 -40.00 25.31 5.89
C GLU A 13 -40.68 24.60 7.07
N LYS A 14 -41.29 25.36 8.00
CA LYS A 14 -42.00 24.79 9.15
C LYS A 14 -43.23 23.96 8.75
N LEU A 15 -43.92 24.35 7.67
CA LEU A 15 -45.03 23.56 7.09
C LEU A 15 -44.52 22.29 6.40
N ALA A 16 -43.44 22.39 5.63
CA ALA A 16 -42.80 21.24 5.00
C ALA A 16 -42.32 20.23 6.06
N LEU A 17 -41.67 20.69 7.14
CA LEU A 17 -41.26 19.83 8.25
C LEU A 17 -42.45 19.16 8.95
N ARG A 18 -43.58 19.85 9.14
CA ARG A 18 -44.81 19.23 9.70
C ARG A 18 -45.47 18.22 8.76
N ILE A 19 -45.45 18.48 7.46
CA ILE A 19 -45.98 17.53 6.47
C ILE A 19 -45.07 16.31 6.38
N ILE A 20 -43.76 16.51 6.36
CA ILE A 20 -42.75 15.45 6.40
C ILE A 20 -42.88 14.65 7.71
N SER A 21 -43.08 15.32 8.86
CA SER A 21 -43.24 14.63 10.14
C SER A 21 -44.53 13.80 10.20
N LYS A 22 -45.65 14.29 9.64
CA LYS A 22 -46.91 13.53 9.58
C LYS A 22 -46.87 12.39 8.55
N ARG A 23 -46.24 12.59 7.39
CA ARG A 23 -45.99 11.51 6.43
C ARG A 23 -45.05 10.45 7.01
N SER A 24 -44.03 10.88 7.75
CA SER A 24 -43.14 9.99 8.49
C SER A 24 -43.90 9.22 9.56
N SER A 25 -44.76 9.88 10.35
CA SER A 25 -45.53 9.20 11.41
C SER A 25 -46.53 8.19 10.85
N PHE A 26 -47.23 8.49 9.75
CA PHE A 26 -48.12 7.52 9.11
C PHE A 26 -47.36 6.35 8.49
N ARG A 27 -46.22 6.62 7.84
CA ARG A 27 -45.36 5.57 7.29
C ARG A 27 -44.78 4.69 8.40
N GLN A 28 -44.29 5.28 9.49
CA GLN A 28 -43.78 4.56 10.66
C GLN A 28 -44.89 3.75 11.33
N TRP A 29 -46.09 4.31 11.46
CA TRP A 29 -47.26 3.59 11.98
C TRP A 29 -47.64 2.41 11.10
N TYR A 30 -47.71 2.59 9.77
CA TYR A 30 -48.02 1.52 8.82
C TYR A 30 -46.94 0.43 8.82
N ILE A 31 -45.66 0.82 8.88
CA ILE A 31 -44.53 -0.12 9.00
C ILE A 31 -44.63 -0.87 10.32
N SER A 32 -44.89 -0.19 11.46
CA SER A 32 -45.08 -0.83 12.76
C SER A 32 -46.21 -1.85 12.73
N GLN A 33 -47.39 -1.48 12.22
CA GLN A 33 -48.54 -2.39 12.18
C GLN A 33 -48.29 -3.63 11.30
N ARG A 34 -47.63 -3.48 10.15
CA ARG A 34 -47.25 -4.65 9.32
C ARG A 34 -46.13 -5.47 9.95
N ASP A 35 -45.18 -4.82 10.61
CA ASP A 35 -44.03 -5.49 11.22
C ASP A 35 -44.41 -6.23 12.51
N ASP A 36 -45.29 -5.65 13.32
CA ASP A 36 -45.82 -6.26 14.54
C ASP A 36 -46.62 -7.53 14.21
N ALA A 37 -47.35 -7.52 13.09
CA ALA A 37 -48.04 -8.70 12.57
C ALA A 37 -47.07 -9.83 12.12
N MET A 38 -45.80 -9.50 11.84
CA MET A 38 -44.78 -10.46 11.37
C MET A 38 -43.81 -10.90 12.48
N GLY A 39 -44.12 -10.64 13.76
CA GLY A 39 -43.29 -11.10 14.88
C GLY A 39 -41.87 -10.56 14.82
N ARG A 40 -41.71 -9.25 14.68
CA ARG A 40 -40.40 -8.58 14.60
C ARG A 40 -39.76 -8.44 15.99
N GLU A 41 -38.55 -8.92 16.14
CA GLU A 41 -37.72 -8.74 17.34
C GLU A 41 -36.56 -7.77 17.05
N LEU A 42 -36.35 -6.81 17.95
CA LEU A 42 -35.18 -5.92 17.91
C LEU A 42 -33.98 -6.70 18.47
N ILE A 43 -32.98 -6.90 17.63
CA ILE A 43 -31.77 -7.65 17.97
C ILE A 43 -30.73 -6.74 18.62
N GLY A 44 -30.53 -5.53 18.07
CA GLY A 44 -29.52 -4.62 18.54
C GLY A 44 -29.50 -3.30 17.76
N ILE A 45 -28.73 -2.35 18.27
CA ILE A 45 -28.51 -1.05 17.65
C ILE A 45 -26.99 -0.88 17.51
N ASP A 46 -26.51 -0.58 16.30
CA ASP A 46 -25.08 -0.36 16.07
C ASP A 46 -24.62 1.03 16.55
N LYS A 47 -23.31 1.28 16.49
CA LYS A 47 -22.71 2.59 16.79
C LYS A 47 -23.19 3.74 15.89
N PHE A 48 -23.73 3.43 14.72
CA PHE A 48 -24.25 4.42 13.76
C PHE A 48 -25.72 4.77 14.05
N GLY A 49 -26.38 4.03 14.95
CA GLY A 49 -27.79 4.16 15.28
C GLY A 49 -28.72 3.47 14.31
N ASN A 50 -28.22 2.53 13.50
CA ASN A 50 -29.05 1.63 12.73
C ASN A 50 -29.60 0.53 13.65
N SER A 51 -30.88 0.21 13.49
CA SER A 51 -31.55 -0.82 14.28
C SER A 51 -31.67 -2.11 13.47
N TYR A 52 -31.26 -3.24 14.07
CA TYR A 52 -31.25 -4.54 13.44
C TYR A 52 -32.41 -5.39 13.95
N TYR A 53 -33.14 -6.01 13.04
CA TYR A 53 -34.37 -6.75 13.35
C TYR A 53 -34.34 -8.16 12.77
N GLN A 54 -34.85 -9.12 13.53
CA GLN A 54 -35.13 -10.49 13.10
C GLN A 54 -36.64 -10.70 13.05
N TYR A 55 -37.12 -11.25 11.94
CA TYR A 55 -38.52 -11.63 11.77
C TYR A 55 -38.67 -13.12 11.98
N TYR A 56 -39.76 -13.51 12.64
CA TYR A 56 -40.11 -14.91 12.87
C TYR A 56 -41.41 -15.26 12.13
N SER A 57 -41.50 -16.50 11.67
CA SER A 57 -42.77 -17.03 11.16
C SER A 57 -43.75 -17.22 12.31
N PHE A 58 -45.02 -17.51 11.98
CA PHE A 58 -46.03 -17.88 12.98
C PHE A 58 -45.60 -19.08 13.86
N HIS A 59 -44.68 -19.92 13.37
CA HIS A 59 -44.12 -21.06 14.11
C HIS A 59 -42.87 -20.70 14.95
N GLY A 60 -42.49 -19.42 15.05
CA GLY A 60 -41.30 -18.98 15.78
C GLY A 60 -39.97 -19.24 15.05
N LEU A 61 -40.00 -19.55 13.75
CA LEU A 61 -38.77 -19.81 12.99
C LEU A 61 -38.22 -18.54 12.34
N PRO A 62 -36.90 -18.28 12.42
CA PRO A 62 -36.30 -17.06 11.87
C PRO A 62 -36.41 -17.04 10.34
N THR A 63 -37.14 -16.06 9.80
CA THR A 63 -37.48 -16.01 8.37
C THR A 63 -36.67 -14.97 7.61
N ARG A 64 -36.48 -13.77 8.19
CA ARG A 64 -35.85 -12.63 7.52
C ARG A 64 -35.07 -11.76 8.51
N ARG A 65 -33.93 -11.24 8.05
CA ARG A 65 -33.09 -10.28 8.76
C ARG A 65 -33.18 -8.94 8.04
N MET A 66 -33.28 -7.84 8.78
CA MET A 66 -33.40 -6.50 8.20
C MET A 66 -32.69 -5.47 9.05
N VAL A 67 -32.10 -4.48 8.39
CA VAL A 67 -31.56 -3.28 9.02
C VAL A 67 -32.47 -2.09 8.69
N MET A 68 -32.82 -1.32 9.72
CA MET A 68 -33.48 -0.04 9.57
C MET A 68 -32.45 1.06 9.78
N TYR A 69 -32.10 1.71 8.66
CA TYR A 69 -31.17 2.83 8.68
C TYR A 69 -31.76 4.04 9.41
N LYS A 70 -30.90 4.79 10.08
CA LYS A 70 -31.25 6.07 10.67
C LYS A 70 -31.70 7.04 9.56
N PHE A 71 -32.89 7.64 9.72
CA PHE A 71 -33.61 8.39 8.67
C PHE A 71 -32.85 9.53 7.97
N PHE A 72 -31.76 10.03 8.55
CA PHE A 72 -30.98 11.14 8.00
C PHE A 72 -29.67 10.71 7.34
N ASP A 73 -29.34 9.43 7.38
CA ASP A 73 -28.13 8.94 6.74
C ASP A 73 -28.44 8.67 5.26
N THR A 74 -28.11 9.65 4.41
CA THR A 74 -28.23 9.51 2.95
C THR A 74 -27.28 8.45 2.40
N ASN A 75 -26.30 8.05 3.20
CA ASN A 75 -25.31 7.08 2.83
C ASN A 75 -25.77 5.65 3.19
N LYS A 76 -26.33 4.95 2.19
CA LYS A 76 -26.75 3.54 2.31
C LYS A 76 -25.61 2.57 2.65
N PHE A 77 -24.37 3.04 2.68
CA PHE A 77 -23.17 2.24 2.86
C PHE A 77 -22.69 2.13 4.32
N HIS A 78 -23.33 2.82 5.28
CA HIS A 78 -22.98 2.69 6.70
C HIS A 78 -23.67 1.48 7.36
N ILE A 79 -23.49 0.28 6.80
CA ILE A 79 -23.85 -0.95 7.51
C ILE A 79 -22.65 -1.33 8.38
N ASP A 80 -22.89 -1.57 9.67
CA ASP A 80 -21.84 -2.07 10.55
C ASP A 80 -21.26 -3.40 10.04
N PRO A 81 -19.93 -3.47 9.78
CA PRO A 81 -19.25 -4.69 9.37
C PRO A 81 -19.51 -5.88 10.28
N HIS A 82 -19.67 -5.68 11.60
CA HIS A 82 -19.86 -6.77 12.56
C HIS A 82 -21.22 -7.46 12.42
N PHE A 83 -22.23 -6.75 11.91
CA PHE A 83 -23.54 -7.33 11.62
C PHE A 83 -23.64 -7.93 10.21
N LEU A 84 -22.64 -7.77 9.33
CA LEU A 84 -22.74 -8.25 7.94
C LEU A 84 -22.81 -9.78 7.85
N GLY A 85 -22.02 -10.50 8.66
CA GLY A 85 -22.04 -11.96 8.68
C GLY A 85 -23.41 -12.49 9.08
N TRP A 86 -24.00 -11.90 10.13
CA TRP A 86 -25.36 -12.17 10.52
C TRP A 86 -26.39 -11.76 9.45
N LEU A 87 -26.35 -10.54 8.91
CA LEU A 87 -27.31 -10.12 7.87
C LEU A 87 -27.30 -11.04 6.64
N ARG A 88 -26.13 -11.55 6.26
CA ARG A 88 -25.93 -12.46 5.12
C ARG A 88 -26.24 -13.92 5.41
N ARG A 89 -26.62 -14.26 6.65
CA ARG A 89 -26.84 -15.65 7.11
C ARG A 89 -25.60 -16.52 7.09
N ASN A 90 -24.42 -15.91 7.18
CA ASN A 90 -23.19 -16.63 7.44
C ASN A 90 -23.14 -17.07 8.91
N ASP A 91 -23.59 -16.19 9.81
CA ASP A 91 -23.65 -16.44 11.24
C ASP A 91 -25.11 -16.68 11.69
N ASN A 92 -25.34 -17.72 12.48
CA ASN A 92 -26.68 -18.03 12.97
C ASN A 92 -27.14 -17.06 14.06
N GLN A 93 -26.21 -16.67 14.94
CA GLN A 93 -26.47 -15.77 16.05
C GLN A 93 -25.95 -14.36 15.72
N PRO A 94 -26.70 -13.31 16.06
CA PRO A 94 -26.21 -11.95 15.96
C PRO A 94 -25.11 -11.68 17.00
N PRO A 95 -24.21 -10.72 16.76
CA PRO A 95 -23.24 -10.32 17.76
C PRO A 95 -23.96 -9.75 18.99
N THR A 96 -23.51 -10.12 20.18
CA THR A 96 -24.07 -9.59 21.43
C THR A 96 -23.62 -8.16 21.67
N GLN A 97 -24.35 -7.40 22.51
CA GLN A 97 -24.00 -6.01 22.83
C GLN A 97 -22.59 -5.88 23.43
N HIS A 98 -22.21 -6.79 24.33
CA HIS A 98 -20.87 -6.80 24.93
C HIS A 98 -19.77 -7.14 23.92
N GLU A 99 -20.04 -8.06 22.98
CA GLU A 99 -19.10 -8.35 21.90
C GLU A 99 -18.94 -7.15 20.95
N LEU A 100 -20.03 -6.45 20.62
CA LEU A 100 -19.99 -5.23 19.80
C LEU A 100 -19.16 -4.14 20.47
N GLU A 101 -19.39 -3.86 21.74
CA GLU A 101 -18.62 -2.88 22.50
C GLU A 101 -17.13 -3.22 22.49
N ARG A 102 -16.79 -4.49 22.74
CA ARG A 102 -15.40 -4.96 22.65
C ARG A 102 -14.81 -4.76 21.26
N LEU A 103 -15.52 -5.18 20.22
CA LEU A 103 -15.07 -5.06 18.83
C LEU A 103 -14.88 -3.60 18.40
N TYR A 104 -15.74 -2.69 18.86
CA TYR A 104 -15.59 -1.27 18.62
C TYR A 104 -14.36 -0.71 19.33
N LEU A 105 -14.12 -1.06 20.60
CA LEU A 105 -12.90 -0.65 21.31
C LEU A 105 -11.64 -1.18 20.62
N GLU A 106 -11.65 -2.43 20.17
CA GLU A 106 -10.53 -3.02 19.42
C GLU A 106 -10.28 -2.30 18.09
N HIS A 107 -11.34 -1.93 17.38
CA HIS A 107 -11.27 -1.18 16.12
C HIS A 107 -10.78 0.26 16.32
N ASP A 108 -11.27 0.95 17.36
CA ASP A 108 -10.86 2.32 17.65
C ASP A 108 -9.38 2.35 18.09
N ALA A 109 -8.96 1.40 18.93
CA ALA A 109 -7.55 1.21 19.28
C ALA A 109 -6.68 0.85 18.06
N PHE A 110 -7.24 0.13 17.08
CA PHE A 110 -6.54 -0.14 15.82
C PHE A 110 -6.35 1.12 14.99
N ILE A 111 -7.38 1.97 14.88
CA ILE A 111 -7.29 3.26 14.18
C ILE A 111 -6.25 4.16 14.85
N GLU A 112 -6.26 4.27 16.18
CA GLU A 112 -5.29 5.07 16.91
C GLU A 112 -3.86 4.60 16.63
N ARG A 113 -3.61 3.29 16.63
CA ARG A 113 -2.30 2.72 16.26
C ARG A 113 -1.91 3.02 14.82
N ALA A 114 -2.87 2.98 13.89
CA ALA A 114 -2.61 3.31 12.49
C ALA A 114 -2.23 4.78 12.32
N ILE A 115 -2.93 5.71 12.99
CA ILE A 115 -2.62 7.14 12.97
C ILE A 115 -1.23 7.39 13.57
N ALA A 116 -0.90 6.76 14.70
CA ALA A 116 0.42 6.89 15.31
C ALA A 116 1.52 6.39 14.38
N TRP A 117 1.29 5.26 13.70
CA TRP A 117 2.23 4.72 12.72
C TRP A 117 2.39 5.64 11.50
N ASP A 118 1.31 6.21 10.97
CA ASP A 118 1.37 7.17 9.87
C ASP A 118 2.17 8.44 10.25
N GLU A 119 2.03 8.90 11.49
CA GLU A 119 2.80 10.02 12.04
C GLU A 119 4.30 9.67 12.13
N GLU A 120 4.64 8.49 12.64
CA GLU A 120 6.03 8.01 12.68
C GLU A 120 6.63 7.90 11.28
N GLN A 121 5.88 7.37 10.31
CA GLN A 121 6.32 7.33 8.90
C GLN A 121 6.54 8.73 8.34
N ARG A 122 5.67 9.69 8.67
CA ARG A 122 5.82 11.07 8.20
C ARG A 122 7.12 11.69 8.72
N VAL A 123 7.41 11.54 10.02
CA VAL A 123 8.65 12.05 10.63
C VAL A 123 9.88 11.41 9.98
N MET A 124 9.88 10.08 9.79
CA MET A 124 11.00 9.41 9.12
C MET A 124 11.23 9.88 7.68
N ILE A 125 10.16 10.14 6.93
CA ILE A 125 10.24 10.67 5.57
C ILE A 125 10.80 12.10 5.57
N GLU A 126 10.40 12.93 6.54
CA GLU A 126 10.91 14.30 6.70
C GLU A 126 12.41 14.29 7.04
N GLU A 127 12.83 13.49 8.03
CA GLU A 127 14.25 13.32 8.38
C GLU A 127 15.08 12.82 7.19
N TYR A 128 14.55 11.88 6.41
CA TYR A 128 15.22 11.39 5.20
C TYR A 128 15.39 12.50 4.17
N LYS A 129 14.36 13.31 3.93
CA LYS A 129 14.43 14.45 3.00
C LYS A 129 15.46 15.48 3.46
N GLU A 130 15.54 15.76 4.74
CA GLU A 130 16.56 16.66 5.30
C GLU A 130 17.97 16.11 5.12
N LYS A 131 18.19 14.83 5.43
CA LYS A 131 19.50 14.16 5.21
C LYS A 131 19.91 14.21 3.73
N MET A 132 18.97 13.95 2.83
CA MET A 132 19.21 14.03 1.39
C MET A 132 19.58 15.44 0.95
N LYS A 133 18.88 16.46 1.46
CA LYS A 133 19.19 17.86 1.18
C LYS A 133 20.59 18.25 1.67
N ILE A 134 20.96 17.84 2.88
CA ILE A 134 22.31 18.09 3.43
C ILE A 134 23.39 17.42 2.57
N LEU A 135 23.14 16.19 2.11
CA LEU A 135 24.06 15.46 1.24
C LEU A 135 24.23 16.16 -0.12
N GLU A 136 23.14 16.64 -0.70
CA GLU A 136 23.14 17.41 -1.94
C GLU A 136 23.92 18.72 -1.79
N GLU A 137 23.66 19.50 -0.74
CA GLU A 137 24.41 20.72 -0.43
C GLU A 137 25.91 20.47 -0.20
N LYS A 138 26.26 19.30 0.37
CA LYS A 138 27.67 18.90 0.55
C LYS A 138 28.32 18.57 -0.79
N TYR A 139 27.62 17.81 -1.64
CA TYR A 139 28.08 17.46 -2.97
C TYR A 139 28.27 18.70 -3.85
N GLU A 140 27.35 19.67 -3.80
CA GLU A 140 27.49 20.93 -4.52
C GLU A 140 28.71 21.73 -4.04
N ARG A 141 28.94 21.81 -2.72
CA ARG A 141 30.14 22.46 -2.16
C ARG A 141 31.44 21.80 -2.61
N GLU A 142 31.50 20.47 -2.57
CA GLU A 142 32.68 19.73 -3.05
C GLU A 142 32.91 19.93 -4.55
N LYS A 143 31.83 19.90 -5.36
CA LYS A 143 31.90 20.19 -6.79
C LYS A 143 32.44 21.58 -7.09
N PHE A 144 32.02 22.60 -6.34
CA PHE A 144 32.55 23.97 -6.47
C PHE A 144 34.04 24.05 -6.09
N GLN A 145 34.46 23.36 -5.03
CA GLN A 145 35.89 23.30 -4.65
C GLN A 145 36.75 22.64 -5.73
N PHE A 146 36.26 21.57 -6.36
CA PHE A 146 36.97 20.93 -7.47
C PHE A 146 37.09 21.83 -8.70
N LEU A 147 36.04 22.60 -9.02
CA LEU A 147 36.09 23.58 -10.12
C LEU A 147 37.08 24.71 -9.82
N GLU A 148 37.11 25.21 -8.58
CA GLU A 148 38.04 26.26 -8.16
C GLU A 148 39.50 25.78 -8.19
N GLN A 149 39.77 24.54 -7.74
CA GLN A 149 41.09 23.91 -7.84
C GLN A 149 41.48 23.61 -9.30
N GLY A 150 40.53 23.19 -10.14
CA GLY A 150 40.74 22.96 -11.56
C GLY A 150 41.09 24.24 -12.32
N GLU A 151 40.40 25.36 -12.03
CA GLU A 151 40.75 26.67 -12.59
C GLU A 151 42.13 27.16 -12.10
N GLN A 152 42.53 26.85 -10.87
CA GLN A 152 43.88 27.17 -10.38
C GLN A 152 44.95 26.32 -11.07
N MET A 153 44.70 25.03 -11.33
CA MET A 153 45.61 24.16 -12.09
C MET A 153 45.75 24.62 -13.56
N LEU A 154 44.65 24.99 -14.21
CA LEU A 154 44.65 25.54 -15.58
C LEU A 154 45.36 26.91 -15.69
N LYS A 155 45.40 27.70 -14.61
CA LYS A 155 46.20 28.93 -14.54
C LYS A 155 47.69 28.67 -14.36
N ILE A 156 48.08 27.55 -13.75
CA ILE A 156 49.49 27.17 -13.56
C ILE A 156 50.07 26.54 -14.84
N GLU A 157 49.31 25.72 -15.57
CA GLU A 157 49.79 25.11 -16.82
C GLU A 157 49.96 26.10 -17.99
N ASN A 158 49.27 27.26 -17.96
CA ASN A 158 49.38 28.27 -19.01
C ASN A 158 50.32 29.44 -18.67
N TRP A 159 51.02 29.40 -17.53
CA TRP A 159 51.95 30.47 -17.14
C TRP A 159 53.40 29.99 -17.17
N VAL A 160 53.98 29.97 -18.37
CA VAL A 160 55.44 29.96 -18.55
C VAL A 160 55.90 31.42 -18.66
N PRO A 161 56.69 31.96 -17.71
CA PRO A 161 57.23 33.30 -17.82
C PRO A 161 58.12 33.43 -19.06
N GLY A 162 57.60 34.04 -20.13
CA GLY A 162 58.33 34.33 -21.37
C GLY A 162 57.80 33.67 -22.65
N SER A 163 56.75 32.85 -22.62
CA SER A 163 56.16 32.31 -23.85
C SER A 163 55.04 33.19 -24.39
N GLN A 164 55.18 33.70 -25.62
CA GLN A 164 54.09 34.36 -26.33
C GLN A 164 52.93 33.36 -26.59
N PRO A 165 51.66 33.79 -26.50
CA PRO A 165 50.52 32.93 -26.74
C PRO A 165 50.57 32.39 -28.17
N LYS A 166 50.78 31.08 -28.32
CA LYS A 166 50.61 30.40 -29.60
C LYS A 166 49.15 30.52 -30.01
N GLN A 167 48.92 31.11 -31.19
CA GLN A 167 47.63 31.03 -31.86
C GLN A 167 47.32 29.55 -32.06
N LEU A 168 46.23 29.08 -31.43
CA LEU A 168 45.66 27.78 -31.71
C LEU A 168 45.04 27.86 -33.10
N ASP A 169 45.74 27.30 -34.07
CA ASP A 169 45.19 27.02 -35.38
C ASP A 169 44.07 25.99 -35.21
N ALA A 170 42.90 26.37 -35.73
CA ALA A 170 41.67 25.61 -35.68
C ALA A 170 41.72 24.47 -36.69
N ASP A 171 42.40 23.39 -36.35
CA ASP A 171 42.47 22.21 -37.21
C ASP A 171 41.95 20.94 -36.52
N GLU A 172 41.06 20.31 -37.29
CA GLU A 172 40.51 18.96 -37.25
C GLU A 172 39.31 18.66 -36.33
N PRO A 173 38.12 18.38 -36.93
CA PRO A 173 37.00 17.81 -36.20
C PRO A 173 37.37 16.38 -35.79
N GLU A 174 37.51 16.16 -34.48
CA GLU A 174 37.59 14.82 -33.91
C GLU A 174 36.46 13.97 -34.50
N THR A 175 36.87 12.88 -35.15
CA THR A 175 35.99 11.89 -35.74
C THR A 175 35.05 11.39 -34.66
N SER A 176 33.79 11.84 -34.73
CA SER A 176 32.71 11.44 -33.86
C SER A 176 32.64 9.91 -33.86
N ALA A 177 33.14 9.29 -32.80
CA ALA A 177 32.96 7.88 -32.56
C ALA A 177 31.45 7.61 -32.62
N VAL A 178 31.03 6.88 -33.65
CA VAL A 178 29.64 6.50 -33.83
C VAL A 178 29.32 5.57 -32.67
N ILE A 179 28.73 6.11 -31.61
CA ILE A 179 28.22 5.34 -30.49
C ILE A 179 27.05 4.54 -31.07
N GLU A 180 27.28 3.25 -31.33
CA GLU A 180 26.22 2.34 -31.71
C GLU A 180 25.18 2.29 -30.58
N MET A 181 24.01 2.89 -30.84
CA MET A 181 22.89 2.84 -29.91
C MET A 181 22.49 1.39 -29.68
N THR A 182 22.47 0.98 -28.41
CA THR A 182 22.04 -0.36 -28.03
C THR A 182 20.54 -0.52 -28.29
N GLU A 183 20.06 -1.76 -28.37
CA GLU A 183 18.63 -2.05 -28.52
C GLU A 183 17.82 -1.52 -27.33
N ILE A 184 18.41 -1.53 -26.12
CA ILE A 184 17.82 -0.95 -24.91
C ILE A 184 17.62 0.56 -25.07
N ASP A 185 18.61 1.27 -25.63
CA ASP A 185 18.50 2.72 -25.86
C ASP A 185 17.39 3.05 -26.86
N LYS A 186 17.20 2.22 -27.90
CA LYS A 186 16.09 2.40 -28.86
C LYS A 186 14.72 2.21 -28.20
N LEU A 187 14.56 1.17 -27.38
CA LEU A 187 13.32 0.90 -26.65
C LEU A 187 13.00 2.02 -25.66
N GLU A 188 14.01 2.52 -24.95
CA GLU A 188 13.87 3.61 -24.00
C GLU A 188 13.47 4.93 -24.69
N ILE A 189 14.08 5.25 -25.83
CA ILE A 189 13.70 6.42 -26.64
C ILE A 189 12.25 6.31 -27.13
N MET A 190 11.86 5.18 -27.72
CA MET A 190 10.47 4.98 -28.18
C MET A 190 9.47 5.15 -27.04
N TYR A 191 9.80 4.60 -25.87
CA TYR A 191 8.97 4.71 -24.67
C TYR A 191 8.82 6.15 -24.18
N PHE A 192 9.93 6.91 -24.13
CA PHE A 192 9.88 8.32 -23.70
C PHE A 192 9.18 9.24 -24.72
N GLU A 193 9.23 8.92 -26.01
CA GLU A 193 8.45 9.63 -27.02
C GLU A 193 6.95 9.41 -26.83
N GLU A 194 6.52 8.18 -26.54
CA GLU A 194 5.13 7.86 -26.24
C GLU A 194 4.66 8.53 -24.95
N TYR A 195 5.51 8.52 -23.91
CA TYR A 195 5.29 9.27 -22.68
C TYR A 195 5.05 10.76 -22.93
N LYS A 196 5.90 11.39 -23.76
CA LYS A 196 5.78 12.81 -24.09
C LYS A 196 4.44 13.11 -24.77
N LYS A 197 4.01 12.26 -25.70
CA LYS A 197 2.70 12.38 -26.36
C LYS A 197 1.54 12.28 -25.38
N ILE A 198 1.60 11.35 -24.42
CA ILE A 198 0.56 11.18 -23.39
C ILE A 198 0.52 12.39 -22.45
N ARG A 199 1.69 12.86 -21.99
CA ARG A 199 1.81 14.02 -21.09
C ARG A 199 1.34 15.32 -21.74
N GLU A 200 1.58 15.49 -23.03
CA GLU A 200 1.09 16.66 -23.79
C GLU A 200 -0.44 16.63 -23.92
N LYS A 201 -1.05 15.46 -24.13
CA LYS A 201 -2.52 15.29 -24.10
C LYS A 201 -3.13 15.59 -22.73
N ASP A 202 -2.44 15.26 -21.65
CA ASP A 202 -2.93 15.50 -20.28
C ASP A 202 -2.97 17.00 -19.91
N LYS A 203 -2.03 17.79 -20.44
CA LYS A 203 -2.05 19.26 -20.30
C LYS A 203 -3.32 19.89 -20.88
N GLU A 204 -4.04 19.21 -21.78
CA GLU A 204 -5.30 19.67 -22.35
C GLU A 204 -6.52 19.46 -21.42
N LYS A 205 -6.31 19.13 -20.13
CA LYS A 205 -7.32 19.10 -19.04
C LYS A 205 -8.39 18.01 -19.16
N ASN A 206 -8.03 16.81 -19.62
CA ASN A 206 -8.89 15.64 -19.38
C ASN A 206 -8.70 15.15 -17.94
N LYS A 207 -9.57 15.61 -17.03
CA LYS A 207 -9.53 15.30 -15.58
C LYS A 207 -9.65 13.81 -15.24
N ASP A 208 -10.02 12.97 -16.20
CA ASP A 208 -10.23 11.54 -16.02
C ASP A 208 -9.02 10.69 -16.49
N PHE A 209 -7.89 11.32 -16.84
CA PHE A 209 -6.70 10.59 -17.30
C PHE A 209 -5.93 9.93 -16.15
N ASN A 210 -6.42 8.75 -15.80
CA ASN A 210 -5.78 7.53 -15.37
C ASN A 210 -4.45 7.64 -14.59
N ILE A 211 -4.56 7.81 -13.27
CA ILE A 211 -3.49 7.59 -12.28
C ILE A 211 -2.72 6.28 -12.56
N LEU A 212 -3.41 5.24 -13.05
CA LEU A 212 -2.80 3.95 -13.43
C LEU A 212 -1.75 4.09 -14.54
N MET A 213 -1.95 4.94 -15.53
CA MET A 213 -0.97 5.18 -16.58
C MET A 213 0.30 5.81 -16.00
N TYR A 214 0.18 6.76 -15.06
CA TYR A 214 1.34 7.36 -14.41
C TYR A 214 2.14 6.33 -13.59
N ASP A 215 1.45 5.41 -12.91
CA ASP A 215 2.08 4.32 -12.16
C ASP A 215 2.77 3.30 -13.08
N GLU A 216 2.16 2.91 -14.20
CA GLU A 216 2.78 2.07 -15.23
C GLU A 216 4.05 2.73 -15.79
N LEU A 217 4.01 4.05 -15.99
CA LEU A 217 5.16 4.85 -16.46
C LEU A 217 6.32 4.86 -15.46
N LYS A 218 5.99 4.95 -14.16
CA LYS A 218 6.98 4.85 -13.10
C LYS A 218 7.61 3.46 -13.06
N GLN A 219 6.82 2.40 -13.24
CA GLN A 219 7.32 1.02 -13.28
C GLN A 219 8.26 0.77 -14.47
N ALA A 220 7.95 1.29 -15.64
CA ALA A 220 8.81 1.12 -16.81
C ALA A 220 10.17 1.81 -16.65
N LYS A 221 10.24 2.98 -16.00
CA LYS A 221 11.51 3.63 -15.67
C LYS A 221 12.41 2.72 -14.82
N TYR A 222 11.85 2.09 -13.79
CA TYR A 222 12.58 1.13 -12.96
C TYR A 222 13.00 -0.11 -13.76
N TYR A 223 12.18 -0.55 -14.71
CA TYR A 223 12.51 -1.68 -15.57
C TYR A 223 13.72 -1.40 -16.48
N PHE A 224 13.79 -0.23 -17.12
CA PHE A 224 14.95 0.15 -17.94
C PHE A 224 16.22 0.32 -17.10
N GLU A 225 16.10 0.89 -15.90
CA GLU A 225 17.22 0.99 -14.96
C GLU A 225 17.73 -0.39 -14.54
N TYR A 226 16.82 -1.32 -14.24
CA TYR A 226 17.15 -2.72 -13.99
C TYR A 226 17.87 -3.36 -15.18
N LEU A 227 17.37 -3.20 -16.42
CA LEU A 227 18.02 -3.73 -17.61
C LEU A 227 19.45 -3.19 -17.77
N ARG A 228 19.66 -1.88 -17.62
CA ARG A 228 21.00 -1.27 -17.68
C ARG A 228 21.95 -1.80 -16.61
N THR A 229 21.46 -1.98 -15.38
CA THR A 229 22.28 -2.56 -14.31
C THR A 229 22.65 -4.01 -14.59
N SER A 230 21.70 -4.81 -15.10
CA SER A 230 21.96 -6.20 -15.48
C SER A 230 22.97 -6.31 -16.63
N GLU A 231 22.88 -5.43 -17.64
CA GLU A 231 23.84 -5.39 -18.75
C GLU A 231 25.25 -5.00 -18.26
N LYS A 232 25.35 -4.02 -17.36
CA LYS A 232 26.64 -3.64 -16.74
C LYS A 232 27.24 -4.79 -15.95
N LEU A 233 26.42 -5.51 -15.17
CA LEU A 233 26.87 -6.68 -14.41
C LEU A 233 27.35 -7.79 -15.35
N TYR A 234 26.59 -8.08 -16.41
CA TYR A 234 26.97 -9.08 -17.41
C TYR A 234 28.30 -8.72 -18.08
N LYS A 235 28.47 -7.47 -18.54
CA LYS A 235 29.74 -6.99 -19.12
C LYS A 235 30.90 -7.13 -18.13
N HIS A 236 30.67 -6.82 -16.85
CA HIS A 236 31.67 -6.99 -15.81
C HIS A 236 32.00 -8.47 -15.53
N GLU A 237 31.02 -9.37 -15.53
CA GLU A 237 31.23 -10.81 -15.34
C GLU A 237 31.98 -11.47 -16.51
N VAL A 238 31.73 -11.00 -17.74
CA VAL A 238 32.49 -11.38 -18.93
C VAL A 238 33.92 -10.85 -18.83
N GLN A 239 34.11 -9.59 -18.44
CA GLN A 239 35.44 -8.98 -18.31
C GLN A 239 36.28 -9.61 -17.18
N THR A 240 35.65 -10.03 -16.08
CA THR A 240 36.31 -10.73 -14.97
C THR A 240 36.53 -12.22 -15.24
N GLY A 241 36.10 -12.73 -16.40
CA GLY A 241 36.28 -14.14 -16.79
C GLY A 241 35.47 -15.13 -15.95
N ARG A 242 34.49 -14.65 -15.17
CA ARG A 242 33.58 -15.51 -14.39
C ARG A 242 32.60 -16.24 -15.29
N ILE A 243 32.16 -15.59 -16.35
CA ILE A 243 31.38 -16.20 -17.42
C ILE A 243 32.34 -16.47 -18.58
N LYS A 244 32.59 -17.76 -18.84
CA LYS A 244 33.22 -18.17 -20.09
C LYS A 244 32.14 -18.10 -21.16
N VAL A 245 32.16 -17.04 -21.96
CA VAL A 245 31.35 -17.00 -23.18
C VAL A 245 31.98 -18.01 -24.13
N ASP A 246 31.37 -19.18 -24.24
CA ASP A 246 31.81 -20.20 -25.18
C ASP A 246 31.70 -19.60 -26.58
N LYS A 247 32.85 -19.38 -27.22
CA LYS A 247 32.95 -18.77 -28.56
C LYS A 247 32.26 -19.58 -29.66
N ASN A 248 31.68 -20.73 -29.34
CA ASN A 248 30.96 -21.59 -30.28
C ASN A 248 29.49 -21.19 -30.48
N ASP A 249 28.91 -20.35 -29.62
CA ASP A 249 27.46 -20.02 -29.72
C ASP A 249 27.15 -18.86 -30.68
N GLN A 250 28.15 -18.24 -31.32
CA GLN A 250 27.93 -17.21 -32.34
C GLN A 250 27.76 -17.76 -33.76
N ALA A 251 27.82 -19.08 -33.97
CA ALA A 251 27.79 -19.69 -35.30
C ALA A 251 26.80 -20.85 -35.45
N THR A 252 25.61 -20.80 -34.85
CA THR A 252 24.52 -21.72 -35.22
C THR A 252 23.15 -21.11 -34.94
N ASN A 253 22.62 -20.38 -35.92
CA ASN A 253 21.18 -20.15 -36.08
C ASN A 253 20.66 -20.98 -37.27
N GLU A 254 21.23 -22.17 -37.47
CA GLU A 254 20.69 -23.21 -38.34
C GLU A 254 20.09 -24.30 -37.47
N PHE A 255 18.75 -24.34 -37.45
CA PHE A 255 17.96 -25.44 -36.94
C PHE A 255 18.38 -26.73 -37.65
N GLN A 256 19.25 -27.53 -37.02
CA GLN A 256 19.44 -28.93 -37.39
C GLN A 256 18.45 -29.79 -36.61
N GLU A 257 17.56 -30.41 -37.38
CA GLU A 257 16.75 -31.56 -37.00
C GLU A 257 17.61 -32.63 -36.31
N VAL A 258 17.40 -32.79 -35.01
CA VAL A 258 17.96 -33.93 -34.28
C VAL A 258 17.00 -35.10 -34.40
N ASN A 259 17.47 -36.06 -35.19
CA ASN A 259 17.08 -37.45 -35.33
C ASN A 259 16.26 -38.07 -34.19
N SER A 260 15.24 -38.79 -34.64
CA SER A 260 14.34 -39.68 -33.93
C SER A 260 15.03 -40.57 -32.89
N LYS A 261 14.82 -40.24 -31.62
CA LYS A 261 14.90 -41.20 -30.52
C LYS A 261 13.56 -41.91 -30.40
N THR A 262 13.63 -43.21 -30.14
CA THR A 262 12.51 -44.13 -29.97
C THR A 262 11.49 -43.60 -28.93
N PRO A 263 10.17 -43.72 -29.15
CA PRO A 263 9.11 -43.19 -28.27
C PRO A 263 9.17 -43.65 -26.79
N GLN A 264 9.95 -44.68 -26.48
CA GLN A 264 10.13 -45.20 -25.13
C GLN A 264 11.06 -44.36 -24.24
N ASP A 265 12.01 -43.61 -24.82
CA ASP A 265 12.96 -42.80 -24.04
C ASP A 265 12.36 -41.44 -23.62
N ASP A 266 11.39 -40.93 -24.38
CA ASP A 266 10.71 -39.65 -24.09
C ASP A 266 9.78 -39.76 -22.88
N ALA A 267 9.13 -40.91 -22.68
CA ALA A 267 8.27 -41.14 -21.52
C ALA A 267 9.07 -41.12 -20.20
N LYS A 268 10.25 -41.75 -20.18
CA LYS A 268 11.14 -41.74 -19.01
C LYS A 268 11.70 -40.34 -18.72
N ASN A 269 12.04 -39.58 -19.76
CA ASN A 269 12.53 -38.22 -19.58
C ASN A 269 11.44 -37.25 -19.07
N GLN A 270 10.19 -37.41 -19.52
CA GLN A 270 9.06 -36.65 -19.00
C GLN A 270 8.76 -36.97 -17.53
N GLU A 271 8.85 -38.24 -17.13
CA GLU A 271 8.66 -38.64 -15.73
C GLU A 271 9.73 -38.04 -14.81
N ILE A 272 11.01 -38.08 -15.22
CA ILE A 272 12.13 -37.45 -14.49
C ILE A 272 11.95 -35.93 -14.39
N LEU A 273 11.47 -35.27 -15.46
CA LEU A 273 11.23 -33.83 -15.46
C LEU A 273 10.09 -33.45 -14.49
N ASN A 274 9.00 -34.20 -14.51
CA ASN A 274 7.86 -33.99 -13.61
C ASN A 274 8.25 -34.22 -12.15
N GLU A 275 9.09 -35.23 -11.87
CA GLU A 275 9.61 -35.47 -10.53
C GLU A 275 10.50 -34.32 -10.04
N ARG A 276 11.37 -33.78 -10.91
CA ARG A 276 12.19 -32.60 -10.60
C ARG A 276 11.34 -31.37 -10.31
N LEU A 277 10.32 -31.09 -11.12
CA LEU A 277 9.37 -29.99 -10.91
C LEU A 277 8.59 -30.15 -9.60
N SER A 278 8.17 -31.37 -9.27
CA SER A 278 7.51 -31.70 -8.00
C SER A 278 8.44 -31.51 -6.79
N GLN A 279 9.70 -31.89 -6.90
CA GLN A 279 10.70 -31.65 -5.84
C GLN A 279 11.02 -30.16 -5.68
N GLU A 280 11.12 -29.41 -6.77
CA GLU A 280 11.40 -27.97 -6.73
C GLU A 280 10.25 -27.17 -6.10
N THR A 281 9.00 -27.51 -6.45
CA THR A 281 7.81 -26.89 -5.85
C THR A 281 7.71 -27.18 -4.35
N LYS A 282 7.99 -28.43 -3.93
CA LYS A 282 8.09 -28.79 -2.49
C LYS A 282 9.16 -27.98 -1.77
N ARG A 283 10.35 -27.82 -2.35
CA ARG A 283 11.45 -27.00 -1.78
C ARG A 283 11.05 -25.52 -1.66
N LYS A 284 10.41 -24.94 -2.69
CA LYS A 284 9.94 -23.54 -2.65
C LYS A 284 8.89 -23.33 -1.55
N LEU A 285 7.95 -24.27 -1.40
CA LEU A 285 6.91 -24.21 -0.38
C LEU A 285 7.50 -24.37 1.03
N GLU A 286 8.50 -25.23 1.22
CA GLU A 286 9.21 -25.37 2.49
C GLU A 286 10.00 -24.10 2.86
N ILE A 287 10.67 -23.46 1.89
CA ILE A 287 11.37 -22.18 2.10
C ILE A 287 10.37 -21.07 2.49
N ALA A 288 9.21 -21.01 1.83
CA ALA A 288 8.16 -20.05 2.15
C ALA A 288 7.65 -20.26 3.59
N ARG A 289 7.36 -21.53 3.97
CA ARG A 289 6.93 -21.88 5.32
C ARG A 289 7.94 -21.48 6.39
N LYS A 290 9.23 -21.79 6.18
CA LYS A 290 10.32 -21.39 7.10
C LYS A 290 10.46 -19.86 7.22
N LYS A 291 10.25 -19.12 6.13
CA LYS A 291 10.25 -17.64 6.17
C LYS A 291 9.09 -17.10 7.00
N ASP A 292 7.90 -17.67 6.87
CA ASP A 292 6.73 -17.24 7.63
C ASP A 292 6.83 -17.62 9.11
N GLU A 293 7.34 -18.82 9.43
CA GLU A 293 7.67 -19.23 10.81
C GLU A 293 8.68 -18.23 11.44
N LYS A 294 9.74 -17.86 10.72
CA LYS A 294 10.72 -16.87 11.20
C LYS A 294 10.10 -15.48 11.41
N LYS A 295 9.19 -15.04 10.54
CA LYS A 295 8.46 -13.77 10.71
C LYS A 295 7.55 -13.81 11.94
N GLN A 296 6.85 -14.92 12.18
CA GLN A 296 6.02 -15.08 13.37
C GLN A 296 6.86 -15.05 14.65
N GLN A 297 8.02 -15.71 14.65
CA GLN A 297 8.96 -15.67 15.77
C GLN A 297 9.47 -14.24 16.05
N ILE A 298 9.87 -13.48 15.01
CA ILE A 298 10.29 -12.07 15.16
C ILE A 298 9.16 -11.21 15.75
N ARG A 299 7.90 -11.44 15.35
CA ARG A 299 6.75 -10.73 15.91
C ARG A 299 6.53 -11.05 17.40
N GLN A 300 6.66 -12.32 17.78
CA GLN A 300 6.55 -12.76 19.18
C GLN A 300 7.68 -12.18 20.03
N ASP A 301 8.92 -12.20 19.52
CA ASP A 301 10.09 -11.64 20.21
C ASP A 301 9.98 -10.12 20.37
N SER A 302 9.53 -9.42 19.32
CA SER A 302 9.30 -7.98 19.36
C SER A 302 8.21 -7.61 20.37
N HIS A 303 7.10 -8.36 20.39
CA HIS A 303 6.01 -8.13 21.34
C HIS A 303 6.45 -8.40 22.79
N SER A 304 7.22 -9.46 23.01
CA SER A 304 7.80 -9.78 24.32
C SER A 304 8.77 -8.70 24.82
N ARG A 305 9.62 -8.17 23.93
CA ARG A 305 10.53 -7.06 24.26
C ARG A 305 9.78 -5.76 24.56
N SER A 306 8.84 -5.39 23.70
CA SER A 306 8.02 -4.19 23.90
C SER A 306 7.21 -4.26 25.19
N TYR A 307 6.62 -5.42 25.50
CA TYR A 307 5.91 -5.63 26.76
C TYR A 307 6.85 -5.57 27.97
N SER A 308 8.04 -6.16 27.87
CA SER A 308 9.04 -6.12 28.96
C SER A 308 9.51 -4.68 29.23
N GLN A 309 9.79 -3.92 28.17
CA GLN A 309 10.18 -2.51 28.27
C GLN A 309 9.04 -1.66 28.85
N PHE A 310 7.81 -1.82 28.35
CA PHE A 310 6.62 -1.16 28.90
C PHE A 310 6.44 -1.49 30.39
N LYS A 311 6.62 -2.76 30.77
CA LYS A 311 6.51 -3.17 32.18
C LYS A 311 7.59 -2.54 33.06
N GLU A 312 8.80 -2.34 32.56
CA GLU A 312 9.85 -1.62 33.30
C GLU A 312 9.57 -0.12 33.39
N GLU A 313 9.16 0.52 32.30
CA GLU A 313 8.84 1.96 32.27
C GLU A 313 7.68 2.33 33.20
N PHE A 314 6.70 1.42 33.35
CA PHE A 314 5.51 1.63 34.17
C PHE A 314 5.55 0.87 35.50
N LYS A 315 6.73 0.40 35.93
CA LYS A 315 6.89 -0.43 37.13
C LYS A 315 6.28 0.22 38.38
N ASP A 316 6.52 1.52 38.58
CA ASP A 316 6.03 2.27 39.74
C ASP A 316 4.50 2.33 39.79
N ILE A 317 3.84 2.45 38.63
CA ILE A 317 2.38 2.48 38.53
C ILE A 317 1.80 1.09 38.85
N PHE A 318 2.44 0.03 38.35
CA PHE A 318 2.01 -1.34 38.66
C PHE A 318 2.18 -1.67 40.16
N GLU A 319 3.27 -1.20 40.79
CA GLU A 319 3.50 -1.35 42.23
C GLU A 319 2.44 -0.59 43.04
N ASP A 320 2.10 0.66 42.69
CA ASP A 320 1.03 1.42 43.38
C ASP A 320 -0.35 0.74 43.24
N ILE A 321 -0.68 0.20 42.06
CA ILE A 321 -1.94 -0.55 41.86
C ILE A 321 -1.98 -1.82 42.72
N LEU A 322 -0.86 -2.55 42.81
CA LEU A 322 -0.74 -3.74 43.65
C LEU A 322 -0.90 -3.40 45.14
N ASP A 323 -0.27 -2.32 45.59
CA ASP A 323 -0.35 -1.86 46.97
C ASP A 323 -1.77 -1.43 47.35
N ARG A 324 -2.45 -0.67 46.47
CA ARG A 324 -3.87 -0.31 46.68
C ARG A 324 -4.77 -1.53 46.76
N LYS A 325 -4.58 -2.52 45.90
CA LYS A 325 -5.35 -3.76 45.91
C LYS A 325 -5.14 -4.55 47.22
N ASN A 326 -3.91 -4.59 47.71
CA ASN A 326 -3.59 -5.22 48.99
C ASN A 326 -4.22 -4.47 50.16
N GLN A 327 -4.26 -3.13 50.12
CA GLN A 327 -4.94 -2.31 51.14
C GLN A 327 -6.45 -2.56 51.16
N THR A 328 -7.11 -2.62 50.00
CA THR A 328 -8.55 -2.94 49.92
C THR A 328 -8.84 -4.32 50.52
N GLN A 329 -8.01 -5.34 50.19
CA GLN A 329 -8.19 -6.68 50.76
C GLN A 329 -7.96 -6.75 52.28
N GLN A 330 -7.12 -5.87 52.84
CA GLN A 330 -6.94 -5.79 54.29
C GLN A 330 -8.10 -5.07 54.99
N GLN A 331 -8.73 -4.09 54.33
CA GLN A 331 -9.93 -3.43 54.85
C GLN A 331 -11.14 -4.39 54.87
N ASP A 332 -11.32 -5.16 53.80
CA ASP A 332 -12.41 -6.15 53.71
C ASP A 332 -12.28 -7.28 54.73
N LYS A 333 -11.06 -7.58 55.23
CA LYS A 333 -10.84 -8.56 56.30
C LYS A 333 -11.08 -8.02 57.71
N LYS A 334 -11.18 -6.70 57.88
CA LYS A 334 -11.39 -6.05 59.18
C LYS A 334 -12.87 -5.69 59.43
N MET A 335 -13.68 -5.64 58.38
CA MET A 335 -15.15 -5.68 58.47
C MET A 335 -15.61 -7.13 58.63
#